data_AF-A0AAT9J0M7-F1
#
_entry.id   AF-A0AAT9J0M7-F1
#
_cell.length_a   1.000
_cell.length_b   1.000
_cell.length_c   1.000
_cell.angle_alpha   90.00
_cell.angle_beta   90.00
_cell.angle_gamma   90.00
#
_symmetry.space_group_name_H-M   'P 1'
#
loop_
_entity.id
_entity.type
_entity.pdbx_description
1 polymer ?
#
loop_
_entity_poly.entity_id
_entity_poly.type
_entity_poly.pdbx_seq_one_letter_code
_entity_poly.pdbx_strand_id
1 'polypeptide(L)'
;MFKALPLLALLFTVAPAHAAKRDADEQTHCRAVGQTLTRLGKAEAEVAALLKNKLGANASDKDKATVAQYQALADSTLALGQSLEATFSRAAPPSAVDLKALEGAGMDSLTEAAQACTQ
;
A
#
# COMPACT_ATOMS: atom_id res chain seq x y z
N MET A 1 -15.06 -2.10 -18.89
CA MET A 1 -15.38 -0.89 -18.09
C MET A 1 -14.49 -0.92 -16.87
N PHE A 2 -13.33 -0.27 -16.94
CA PHE A 2 -12.44 -0.17 -15.78
C PHE A 2 -13.03 0.91 -14.87
N LYS A 3 -13.61 0.46 -13.77
CA LYS A 3 -14.13 1.34 -12.73
C LYS A 3 -12.91 2.08 -12.20
N ALA A 4 -12.81 3.37 -12.51
CA ALA A 4 -11.77 4.24 -11.98
C ALA A 4 -11.84 4.13 -10.46
N LEU A 5 -10.89 3.42 -9.85
CA LEU A 5 -10.66 3.57 -8.43
C LEU A 5 -10.36 5.05 -8.25
N PRO A 6 -11.12 5.77 -7.41
CA PRO A 6 -10.83 7.17 -7.20
C PRO A 6 -9.39 7.21 -6.70
N LEU A 7 -8.55 7.94 -7.43
CA LEU A 7 -7.26 8.47 -6.99
C LEU A 7 -7.53 9.40 -5.80
N LEU A 8 -8.03 8.83 -4.72
CA LEU A 8 -8.11 9.45 -3.43
C LEU A 8 -6.67 9.39 -2.97
N ALA A 9 -5.94 10.47 -3.24
CA ALA A 9 -4.72 10.82 -2.54
C ALA A 9 -5.08 10.89 -1.05
N LEU A 10 -5.15 9.71 -0.43
CA LEU A 10 -5.47 9.57 0.96
C LEU A 10 -4.23 10.01 1.71
N LEU A 11 -4.28 11.25 2.17
CA LEU A 11 -3.39 11.78 3.19
C LEU A 11 -3.66 11.04 4.49
N PHE A 12 -3.30 9.75 4.54
CA PHE A 12 -3.38 8.93 5.73
C PHE A 12 -2.20 9.27 6.64
N THR A 13 -2.40 10.30 7.47
CA THR A 13 -1.51 10.55 8.60
C THR A 13 -1.98 9.70 9.77
N VAL A 14 -1.31 8.59 10.04
CA VAL A 14 -1.52 7.85 11.29
C VAL A 14 -0.94 8.70 12.41
N ALA A 15 -1.80 9.32 13.22
CA ALA A 15 -1.30 10.08 14.36
C ALA A 15 -0.80 9.10 15.44
N PRO A 16 0.42 9.27 15.98
CA PRO A 16 1.00 8.35 16.97
C PRO A 16 0.15 8.24 18.25
N ALA A 17 -0.68 9.23 18.54
CA ALA A 17 -1.64 9.20 19.65
C ALA A 17 -2.77 8.15 19.46
N HIS A 18 -3.16 7.83 18.23
CA HIS A 18 -4.16 6.78 17.95
C HIS A 18 -3.51 5.39 18.02
N ALA A 19 -2.28 5.26 17.53
CA ALA A 19 -1.50 4.03 17.64
C ALA A 19 -1.30 3.57 19.09
N ALA A 20 -1.10 4.50 20.03
CA ALA A 20 -0.91 4.18 21.45
C ALA A 20 -2.17 3.70 22.19
N LYS A 21 -3.36 3.91 21.62
CA LYS A 21 -4.63 3.44 22.21
C LYS A 21 -5.01 2.02 21.79
N ARG A 22 -4.38 1.50 20.74
CA ARG A 22 -4.58 0.15 20.22
C ARG A 22 -3.91 -0.88 21.12
N ASP A 23 -4.46 -2.08 21.20
CA ASP A 23 -3.80 -3.18 21.91
C ASP A 23 -2.57 -3.71 21.13
N ALA A 24 -1.79 -4.58 21.77
CA ALA A 24 -0.54 -5.08 21.19
C ALA A 24 -0.76 -5.93 19.93
N ASP A 25 -1.87 -6.65 19.85
CA ASP A 25 -2.20 -7.52 18.71
C ASP A 25 -2.66 -6.67 17.53
N GLU A 26 -3.48 -5.64 17.79
CA GLU A 26 -3.88 -4.64 16.80
C GLU A 26 -2.71 -3.85 16.24
N GLN A 27 -1.78 -3.41 17.10
CA GLN A 27 -0.57 -2.71 16.64
C GLN A 27 0.31 -3.63 15.76
N THR A 28 0.41 -4.91 16.13
CA THR A 28 1.16 -5.91 15.34
C THR A 28 0.46 -6.18 14.00
N HIS A 29 -0.87 -6.27 13.99
CA HIS A 29 -1.66 -6.37 12.78
C HIS A 29 -1.46 -5.16 11.87
N CYS A 30 -1.52 -3.94 12.40
CA CYS A 30 -1.30 -2.72 11.63
C CYS A 30 0.12 -2.61 11.05
N ARG A 31 1.11 -3.11 11.79
CA ARG A 31 2.48 -3.28 11.26
C ARG A 31 2.50 -4.31 10.12
N ALA A 32 1.78 -5.42 10.25
CA ALA A 32 1.66 -6.44 9.19
C ALA A 32 1.04 -5.85 7.91
N VAL A 33 -0.05 -5.09 8.04
CA VAL A 33 -0.71 -4.39 6.94
C VAL A 33 0.28 -3.42 6.27
N GLY A 34 1.01 -2.63 7.07
CA GLY A 34 2.04 -1.73 6.55
C GLY A 34 3.11 -2.45 5.72
N GLN A 35 3.64 -3.56 6.23
CA GLN A 35 4.64 -4.38 5.52
C GLN A 35 4.12 -5.00 4.23
N THR A 36 2.85 -5.42 4.22
CA THR A 36 2.21 -5.97 3.01
C THR A 36 2.03 -4.89 1.96
N LEU A 37 1.56 -3.69 2.35
CA LEU A 37 1.42 -2.56 1.43
C LEU A 37 2.77 -2.09 0.88
N THR A 38 3.81 -2.02 1.71
CA THR A 38 5.17 -1.70 1.24
C THR A 38 5.66 -2.69 0.19
N ARG A 39 5.37 -4.00 0.36
CA ARG A 39 5.70 -5.03 -0.64
C ARG A 39 4.89 -4.86 -1.92
N LEU A 40 3.59 -4.61 -1.81
CA LEU A 40 2.70 -4.38 -2.96
C LEU A 40 3.11 -3.14 -3.74
N GLY A 41 3.34 -2.01 -3.08
CA GLY A 41 3.78 -0.78 -3.75
C GLY A 41 5.10 -0.96 -4.50
N LYS A 42 6.05 -1.74 -3.96
CA LYS A 42 7.28 -2.10 -4.70
C LYS A 42 6.98 -2.96 -5.93
N ALA A 43 6.14 -3.99 -5.79
CA ALA A 43 5.76 -4.84 -6.92
C ALA A 43 5.01 -4.06 -8.00
N GLU A 44 4.11 -3.14 -7.62
CA GLU A 44 3.40 -2.25 -8.54
C GLU A 44 4.37 -1.30 -9.27
N ALA A 45 5.37 -0.75 -8.57
CA ALA A 45 6.41 0.08 -9.17
C ALA A 45 7.24 -0.71 -10.18
N GLU A 46 7.57 -1.97 -9.89
CA GLU A 46 8.24 -2.87 -10.84
C GLU A 46 7.39 -3.14 -12.07
N VAL A 47 6.08 -3.37 -11.91
CA VAL A 47 5.14 -3.54 -13.03
C VAL A 47 5.06 -2.27 -13.88
N ALA A 48 4.97 -1.09 -13.27
CA ALA A 48 4.98 0.20 -13.97
C ALA A 48 6.28 0.40 -14.77
N ALA A 49 7.43 0.05 -14.17
CA ALA A 49 8.73 0.12 -14.84
C ALA A 49 8.83 -0.87 -16.02
N LEU A 50 8.34 -2.10 -15.85
CA LEU A 50 8.29 -3.10 -16.92
C LEU A 50 7.38 -2.65 -18.08
N LEU A 51 6.20 -2.10 -17.77
CA LEU A 51 5.29 -1.53 -18.76
C LEU A 51 5.96 -0.38 -19.53
N LYS A 52 6.57 0.57 -18.82
CA LYS A 52 7.32 1.68 -19.41
C LYS A 52 8.39 1.19 -20.38
N ASN A 53 9.17 0.19 -19.95
CA ASN A 53 10.25 -0.38 -20.76
C ASN A 53 9.73 -1.12 -22.00
N LYS A 54 8.62 -1.87 -21.88
CA LYS A 54 8.01 -2.59 -23.01
C LYS A 54 7.39 -1.65 -24.04
N LEU A 55 6.75 -0.57 -23.60
CA LEU A 55 6.15 0.42 -24.48
C LEU A 55 7.21 1.26 -25.20
N GLY A 56 8.35 1.51 -24.54
CA GLY A 56 9.49 2.18 -25.13
C GLY A 56 9.17 3.59 -25.64
N ALA A 57 9.93 4.07 -26.62
CA ALA A 57 9.77 5.42 -27.16
C ALA A 57 8.49 5.61 -27.99
N ASN A 58 7.88 4.52 -28.46
CA ASN A 58 6.70 4.54 -29.34
C ASN A 58 5.37 4.48 -28.58
N ALA A 59 5.41 4.55 -27.25
CA ALA A 59 4.23 4.57 -26.40
C ALA A 59 3.28 5.71 -26.82
N SER A 60 2.00 5.40 -27.01
CA SER A 60 0.98 6.44 -27.21
C SER A 60 0.84 7.29 -25.95
N ASP A 61 0.25 8.48 -26.06
CA ASP A 61 -0.01 9.32 -24.89
C ASP A 61 -0.94 8.63 -23.88
N LYS A 62 -1.85 7.77 -24.37
CA LYS A 62 -2.70 6.93 -23.52
C LYS A 62 -1.88 5.89 -22.74
N ASP A 63 -0.89 5.27 -23.37
CA ASP A 63 -0.02 4.30 -22.71
C ASP A 63 0.85 4.98 -21.65
N LYS A 64 1.40 6.16 -21.97
CA LYS A 64 2.16 6.98 -21.02
C LYS A 64 1.30 7.40 -19.82
N ALA A 65 0.06 7.82 -20.05
CA ALA A 65 -0.88 8.15 -18.98
C ALA A 65 -1.22 6.92 -18.12
N THR A 66 -1.37 5.75 -18.74
CA THR A 66 -1.61 4.49 -18.03
C THR A 66 -0.42 4.13 -17.14
N VAL A 67 0.82 4.17 -17.66
CA VAL A 67 2.03 3.95 -16.87
C VAL A 67 2.14 4.93 -15.71
N ALA A 68 1.84 6.21 -15.94
CA ALA A 68 1.86 7.22 -14.89
C ALA A 68 0.83 6.94 -13.79
N GLN A 69 -0.36 6.42 -14.12
CA GLN A 69 -1.36 6.01 -13.13
C GLN A 69 -0.88 4.82 -12.28
N TYR A 70 -0.27 3.80 -12.91
CA TYR A 70 0.31 2.68 -12.17
C TYR A 70 1.46 3.13 -11.25
N GLN A 71 2.30 4.06 -11.72
CA GLN A 71 3.38 4.62 -10.90
C GLN A 71 2.82 5.39 -9.70
N ALA A 72 1.81 6.23 -9.90
CA ALA A 72 1.17 6.99 -8.82
C ALA A 72 0.50 6.07 -7.80
N LEU A 73 -0.13 4.99 -8.25
CA LEU A 73 -0.70 3.97 -7.37
C LEU A 73 0.41 3.30 -6.54
N ALA A 74 1.46 2.82 -7.19
CA ALA A 74 2.60 2.19 -6.53
C ALA A 74 3.23 3.09 -5.45
N ASP A 75 3.46 4.36 -5.78
CA ASP A 75 4.05 5.35 -4.87
C ASP A 75 3.12 5.61 -3.67
N SER A 76 1.80 5.70 -3.89
CA SER A 76 0.81 5.88 -2.82
C SER A 76 0.72 4.66 -1.90
N THR A 77 0.66 3.46 -2.47
CA THR A 77 0.63 2.19 -1.73
C THR A 77 1.89 2.04 -0.87
N LEU A 78 3.05 2.34 -1.45
CA LEU A 78 4.34 2.30 -0.77
C LEU A 78 4.41 3.31 0.38
N ALA A 79 4.00 4.55 0.15
CA ALA A 79 4.01 5.61 1.16
C ALA A 79 3.09 5.27 2.36
N LEU A 80 1.90 4.74 2.09
CA LEU A 80 0.99 4.28 3.13
C LEU A 80 1.59 3.13 3.95
N GLY A 81 2.16 2.13 3.27
CA GLY A 81 2.84 1.02 3.93
C GLY A 81 3.96 1.47 4.86
N GLN A 82 4.82 2.36 4.37
CA GLN A 82 5.93 2.93 5.14
C GLN A 82 5.45 3.77 6.33
N SER A 83 4.37 4.55 6.16
CA SER A 83 3.75 5.34 7.22
C SER A 83 3.24 4.46 8.37
N LEU A 84 2.55 3.37 8.05
CA LEU A 84 2.09 2.38 9.03
C LEU A 84 3.26 1.68 9.72
N GLU A 85 4.26 1.22 8.97
CA GLU A 85 5.45 0.58 9.54
C GLU A 85 6.21 1.51 10.50
N ALA A 86 6.37 2.78 10.14
CA ALA A 86 7.02 3.77 10.99
C ALA A 86 6.21 4.01 12.28
N THR A 87 4.90 4.16 12.14
CA THR A 87 4.01 4.45 13.27
C THR A 87 3.94 3.29 14.26
N PHE A 88 3.86 2.05 13.76
CA PHE A 88 3.80 0.83 14.57
C PHE A 88 5.17 0.15 14.73
N SER A 89 6.27 0.90 14.58
CA SER A 89 7.65 0.37 14.64
C SER A 89 8.01 -0.33 15.94
N ARG A 90 7.34 0.03 17.05
CA ARG A 90 7.51 -0.57 18.39
C ARG A 90 6.65 -1.82 18.63
N ALA A 91 5.69 -2.11 17.76
CA ALA A 91 4.87 -3.32 17.85
C ALA A 91 5.71 -4.58 17.64
N ALA A 92 5.20 -5.75 18.02
CA ALA A 92 5.88 -7.00 17.73
C ALA A 92 6.06 -7.16 16.19
N PRO A 93 7.13 -7.83 15.72
CA PRO A 93 7.23 -8.19 14.33
C PRO A 93 6.07 -9.12 13.95
N PRO A 94 5.39 -8.90 12.81
CA PRO A 94 4.29 -9.76 12.39
C PRO A 94 4.80 -11.16 12.08
N SER A 95 3.98 -12.18 12.37
CA SER A 95 4.34 -13.56 12.07
C SER A 95 4.26 -13.84 10.56
N ALA A 96 4.91 -14.90 10.10
CA ALA A 96 4.79 -15.33 8.70
C ALA A 96 3.34 -15.71 8.33
N VAL A 97 2.53 -16.15 9.31
CA VAL A 97 1.12 -16.49 9.11
C VAL A 97 0.29 -15.23 8.88
N ASP A 98 0.51 -14.18 9.67
CA ASP A 98 -0.18 -12.89 9.52
C ASP A 98 0.09 -12.27 8.15
N LEU A 99 1.35 -12.31 7.73
CA LEU A 99 1.76 -11.80 6.42
C LEU A 99 1.12 -12.59 5.29
N LYS A 100 1.10 -13.93 5.38
CA LYS A 100 0.49 -14.79 4.35
C LYS A 100 -1.03 -14.60 4.25
N ALA A 101 -1.70 -14.38 5.37
CA ALA A 101 -3.13 -14.08 5.39
C ALA A 101 -3.44 -12.77 4.64
N LEU A 102 -2.58 -11.76 4.78
CA LEU A 102 -2.70 -10.47 4.11
C LEU A 102 -2.28 -10.51 2.63
N GLU A 103 -1.31 -11.34 2.25
CA GLU A 103 -0.91 -11.54 0.85
C GLU A 103 -2.03 -12.14 -0.02
N GLY A 104 -2.91 -12.94 0.58
CA GLY A 104 -4.10 -13.49 -0.09
C GLY A 104 -5.30 -12.54 -0.08
N ALA A 105 -5.23 -11.42 0.64
CA ALA A 105 -6.31 -10.45 0.71
C ALA A 105 -6.35 -9.57 -0.56
N GLY A 106 -7.56 -9.25 -1.03
CA GLY A 106 -7.74 -8.30 -2.12
C GLY A 106 -7.30 -6.88 -1.73
N MET A 107 -6.96 -6.05 -2.72
CA MET A 107 -6.59 -4.64 -2.50
C MET A 107 -7.63 -3.86 -1.69
N ASP A 108 -8.92 -4.12 -1.91
CA ASP A 108 -10.01 -3.46 -1.19
C ASP A 108 -9.92 -3.76 0.31
N SER A 109 -9.74 -5.04 0.68
CA SER A 109 -9.59 -5.47 2.07
C SER A 109 -8.33 -4.91 2.73
N LEU A 110 -7.22 -4.84 1.98
CA LEU A 110 -5.98 -4.23 2.48
C LEU A 110 -6.13 -2.73 2.69
N THR A 111 -6.90 -2.05 1.83
CA THR A 111 -7.20 -0.62 1.96
C THR A 111 -8.09 -0.36 3.17
N GLU A 112 -9.12 -1.18 3.39
CA GLU A 112 -9.98 -1.11 4.58
C GLU A 112 -9.20 -1.37 5.87
N ALA A 113 -8.31 -2.38 5.87
CA ALA A 113 -7.45 -2.67 7.02
C ALA A 113 -6.49 -1.50 7.31
N ALA A 114 -5.90 -0.90 6.28
CA ALA A 114 -5.04 0.26 6.43
C ALA A 114 -5.81 1.48 6.95
N GLN A 115 -7.03 1.71 6.45
CA GLN A 115 -7.93 2.75 6.96
C GLN A 115 -8.22 2.56 8.44
N ALA A 116 -8.56 1.35 8.86
CA ALA A 116 -8.78 1.04 10.27
C ALA A 116 -7.55 1.42 11.11
N CYS A 117 -6.34 1.07 10.64
CA CYS A 117 -5.09 1.39 11.33
C CYS A 117 -4.74 2.89 11.40
N THR A 118 -5.39 3.72 10.58
CA THR A 118 -5.18 5.18 10.54
C THR A 118 -6.21 5.98 11.35
N GLN A 119 -7.32 5.35 11.75
CA GLN A 119 -8.44 5.97 12.48
C GLN A 119 -8.39 5.68 13.99
#